data_AF-A0A429XIH4-F1
#
_entry.id   AF-A0A429XIH4-F1
#
_cell.length_a   1.000
_cell.length_b   1.000
_cell.length_c   1.000
_cell.angle_alpha   90.00
_cell.angle_beta   90.00
_cell.angle_gamma   90.00
#
_symmetry.space_group_name_H-M   'P 1'
#
loop_
_entity.id
_entity.type
_entity.pdbx_description
1 polymer ?
#
loop_
_entity_poly.entity_id
_entity_poly.type
_entity_poly.pdbx_seq_one_letter_code
_entity_poly.pdbx_strand_id
1 'polypeptide(L)'
;DNNGSSSYMWVHLSGEREKRGIVYDYQENRKGENAEIFLKEFKGYHQTDAYSGYAGLHDKKEITWVACWAHARRKYIEITKTIKTPGIAHKMVKYIGQLYKIEREALDKKLDPGETKKLREKNAVPILEVIKKLLDEVKDAIPPQSILGKAVGYTLNNWQGCKR
;
A
#
# COMPACT_ATOMS: atom_id res chain seq x y z
N ASP A 1 -29.85 -15.85 24.91
CA ASP A 1 -28.70 -14.93 24.95
C ASP A 1 -27.97 -14.91 23.61
N ASN A 2 -28.24 -13.91 22.77
CA ASN A 2 -27.51 -13.71 21.51
C ASN A 2 -26.26 -12.86 21.81
N ASN A 3 -25.15 -13.51 22.18
CA ASN A 3 -23.93 -12.80 22.59
C ASN A 3 -22.77 -13.06 21.62
N GLY A 4 -22.99 -12.77 20.34
CA GLY A 4 -21.93 -12.79 19.33
C GLY A 4 -21.18 -11.45 19.32
N SER A 5 -20.33 -11.19 20.32
CA SER A 5 -19.45 -10.02 20.28
C SER A 5 -18.44 -10.18 19.14
N SER A 6 -18.42 -9.23 18.20
CA SER A 6 -17.46 -9.25 17.09
C SER A 6 -16.05 -8.95 17.61
N SER A 7 -15.13 -9.89 17.50
CA SER A 7 -13.69 -9.66 17.74
C SER A 7 -12.98 -9.32 16.43
N TYR A 8 -12.01 -8.40 16.50
CA TYR A 8 -11.17 -8.00 15.37
C TYR A 8 -9.74 -8.49 15.59
N MET A 9 -9.14 -9.05 14.55
CA MET A 9 -7.76 -9.51 14.57
C MET A 9 -6.89 -8.56 13.77
N TRP A 10 -5.91 -7.94 14.44
CA TRP A 10 -4.86 -7.15 13.84
C TRP A 10 -3.64 -8.05 13.61
N VAL A 11 -3.02 -7.94 12.44
CA VAL A 11 -1.85 -8.77 12.09
C VAL A 11 -0.67 -7.85 11.86
N HIS A 12 0.33 -7.98 12.72
CA HIS A 12 1.57 -7.22 12.67
C HIS A 12 2.69 -8.11 12.16
N LEU A 13 3.42 -7.62 11.15
CA LEU A 13 4.54 -8.33 10.54
C LEU A 13 5.78 -7.44 10.63
N SER A 14 6.87 -7.97 11.19
CA SER A 14 8.13 -7.23 11.30
C SER A 14 9.33 -8.17 11.16
N GLY A 15 10.51 -7.61 10.94
CA GLY A 15 11.77 -8.34 10.78
C GLY A 15 12.15 -8.64 9.33
N GLU A 16 13.37 -9.14 9.17
CA GLU A 16 13.90 -9.60 7.88
C GLU A 16 13.03 -10.71 7.30
N ARG A 17 13.00 -10.82 5.97
CA ARG A 17 12.10 -11.76 5.26
C ARG A 17 12.22 -13.21 5.74
N GLU A 18 13.44 -13.65 6.06
CA GLU A 18 13.72 -15.01 6.53
C GLU A 18 13.53 -15.19 8.05
N LYS A 19 13.34 -14.10 8.80
CA LYS A 19 13.23 -14.08 10.27
C LYS A 19 12.03 -13.25 10.74
N ARG A 20 10.93 -13.29 9.97
CA ARG A 20 9.75 -12.46 10.26
C ARG A 20 9.04 -12.92 11.53
N GLY A 21 8.81 -11.96 12.43
CA GLY A 21 7.85 -12.12 13.51
C GLY A 21 6.45 -11.78 13.02
N ILE A 22 5.48 -12.64 13.36
CA ILE A 22 4.05 -12.40 13.12
C ILE A 22 3.36 -12.33 14.48
N VAL A 23 2.64 -11.24 14.73
CA VAL A 23 1.81 -11.09 15.93
C VAL A 23 0.36 -10.98 15.51
N TYR A 24 -0.48 -11.82 16.11
CA TYR A 24 -1.93 -11.78 15.99
C TYR A 24 -2.49 -11.12 17.25
N ASP A 25 -2.95 -9.88 17.11
CA ASP A 25 -3.47 -9.07 18.21
C ASP A 25 -5.01 -9.01 18.15
N TYR A 26 -5.67 -9.63 19.12
CA TYR A 26 -7.13 -9.74 19.18
C TYR A 26 -7.71 -8.60 20.02
N GLN A 27 -8.65 -7.87 19.41
CA GLN A 27 -9.24 -6.66 19.98
C GLN A 27 -10.76 -6.71 19.89
N GLU A 28 -11.45 -6.14 20.87
CA GLU A 28 -12.93 -6.11 20.90
C GLU A 28 -13.54 -5.19 19.83
N ASN A 29 -12.73 -4.33 19.22
CA ASN A 29 -13.16 -3.38 18.20
C ASN A 29 -12.06 -3.11 17.17
N ARG A 30 -12.41 -2.41 16.09
CA ARG A 30 -11.48 -2.02 15.01
C ARG A 30 -10.94 -0.58 15.14
N LYS A 31 -11.02 0.04 16.31
CA LYS A 31 -10.58 1.44 16.48
C LYS A 31 -9.07 1.56 16.28
N GLY A 32 -8.65 2.71 15.76
CA GLY A 32 -7.24 3.07 15.56
C GLY A 32 -6.41 3.03 16.84
N GLU A 33 -7.04 3.34 17.98
CA GLU A 33 -6.44 3.32 19.32
C GLU A 33 -5.73 1.99 19.61
N ASN A 34 -6.28 0.85 19.18
CA ASN A 34 -5.66 -0.45 19.40
C ASN A 34 -4.28 -0.53 18.71
N ALA A 35 -4.19 -0.06 17.46
CA ALA A 35 -2.93 -0.02 16.73
C ALA A 35 -1.96 1.01 17.33
N GLU A 36 -2.46 2.13 17.86
CA GLU A 36 -1.64 3.15 18.52
C GLU A 36 -1.04 2.66 19.84
N ILE A 37 -1.80 1.89 20.62
CA ILE A 37 -1.34 1.23 21.85
C ILE A 37 -0.28 0.19 21.51
N PHE A 38 -0.57 -0.71 20.57
CA PHE A 38 0.38 -1.77 20.18
C PHE A 38 1.69 -1.20 19.64
N LEU A 39 1.62 -0.15 18.80
CA LEU A 39 2.77 0.47 18.14
C LEU A 39 3.29 1.71 18.90
N LYS A 40 2.98 1.85 20.19
CA LYS A 40 3.31 3.05 20.98
C LYS A 40 4.80 3.44 20.90
N GLU A 41 5.69 2.45 20.96
CA GLU A 41 7.15 2.64 20.96
C GLU A 41 7.81 2.37 19.59
N PHE A 42 7.01 2.00 18.58
CA PHE A 42 7.53 1.68 17.26
C PHE A 42 8.09 2.92 16.55
N LYS A 43 9.24 2.75 15.91
CA LYS A 43 9.90 3.76 15.07
C LYS A 43 10.34 3.11 13.76
N GLY A 44 10.17 3.81 12.64
CA GLY A 44 10.57 3.33 11.32
C GLY A 44 9.41 3.25 10.33
N TYR A 45 9.53 2.36 9.35
CA TYR A 45 8.58 2.26 8.25
C TYR A 45 7.34 1.43 8.63
N HIS A 46 6.15 2.02 8.54
CA HIS A 46 4.90 1.33 8.78
C HIS A 46 4.10 1.19 7.47
N GLN A 47 4.09 -0.03 6.91
CA GLN A 47 3.37 -0.32 5.67
C GLN A 47 1.94 -0.78 5.95
N THR A 48 0.94 -0.07 5.42
CA THR A 48 -0.48 -0.39 5.66
C THR A 48 -1.34 -0.29 4.39
N ASP A 49 -2.59 -0.73 4.50
CA ASP A 49 -3.65 -0.60 3.49
C ASP A 49 -4.25 0.83 3.42
N ALA A 50 -3.68 1.78 4.15
CA ALA A 50 -4.20 3.13 4.33
C ALA A 50 -5.59 3.19 4.99
N TYR A 51 -5.90 2.25 5.89
CA TYR A 51 -7.05 2.37 6.77
C TYR A 51 -6.96 3.66 7.61
N SER A 52 -8.04 4.45 7.65
CA SER A 52 -8.09 5.74 8.35
C SER A 52 -7.86 5.63 9.85
N GLY A 53 -8.05 4.45 10.45
CA GLY A 53 -7.71 4.20 11.85
C GLY A 53 -6.22 4.37 12.17
N TYR A 54 -5.34 4.39 11.17
CA TYR A 54 -3.90 4.64 11.39
C TYR A 54 -3.51 6.12 11.38
N ALA A 55 -4.45 7.05 11.17
CA ALA A 55 -4.13 8.47 11.01
C ALA A 55 -3.32 9.04 12.19
N GLY A 56 -3.76 8.81 13.43
CA GLY A 56 -3.05 9.29 14.62
C GLY A 56 -1.66 8.66 14.81
N LEU A 57 -1.46 7.45 14.29
CA LEU A 57 -0.14 6.82 14.25
C LEU A 57 0.79 7.46 13.20
N HIS A 58 0.25 7.82 12.03
CA HIS A 58 1.02 8.40 10.93
C HIS A 58 1.35 9.89 11.13
N ASP A 59 0.71 10.55 12.09
CA ASP A 59 1.06 11.91 12.53
C ASP A 59 2.33 11.95 13.41
N LYS A 60 2.81 10.79 13.91
CA LYS A 60 4.04 10.68 14.71
C LYS A 60 5.28 10.82 13.84
N LYS A 61 6.22 11.68 14.24
CA LYS A 61 7.44 11.99 13.47
C LYS A 61 8.37 10.79 13.29
N GLU A 62 8.35 9.85 14.22
CA GLU A 62 9.19 8.66 14.24
C GLU A 62 8.71 7.56 13.28
N ILE A 63 7.49 7.71 12.73
CA ILE A 63 6.87 6.73 11.85
C ILE A 63 6.84 7.27 10.44
N THR A 64 7.46 6.53 9.52
CA THR A 64 7.36 6.79 8.09
C THR A 64 6.28 5.88 7.51
N TRP A 65 5.14 6.46 7.17
CA TRP A 65 4.06 5.71 6.53
C TRP A 65 4.42 5.28 5.10
N VAL A 66 4.17 4.00 4.79
CA VAL A 66 4.25 3.42 3.45
C VAL A 66 2.88 2.88 3.06
N ALA A 67 2.34 3.33 1.94
CA ALA A 67 1.06 2.84 1.44
C ALA A 67 1.29 1.56 0.62
N CYS A 68 0.45 0.55 0.85
CA CYS A 68 0.63 -0.74 0.21
C CYS A 68 0.13 -0.73 -1.26
N TRP A 69 1.08 -0.87 -2.20
CA TRP A 69 0.78 -1.02 -3.63
C TRP A 69 -0.14 -2.19 -3.97
N ALA A 70 -0.20 -3.24 -3.14
CA ALA A 70 -1.12 -4.36 -3.37
C ALA A 70 -2.59 -3.94 -3.25
N HIS A 71 -2.89 -3.02 -2.32
CA HIS A 71 -4.24 -2.49 -2.14
C HIS A 71 -4.63 -1.55 -3.29
N ALA A 72 -3.72 -0.71 -3.75
CA ALA A 72 -3.94 0.10 -4.97
C ALA A 72 -4.17 -0.80 -6.19
N ARG A 73 -3.27 -1.79 -6.42
CA ARG A 73 -3.35 -2.72 -7.56
C ARG A 73 -4.65 -3.52 -7.58
N ARG A 74 -5.13 -4.00 -6.42
CA ARG A 74 -6.38 -4.79 -6.32
C ARG A 74 -7.55 -4.01 -6.91
N LYS A 75 -7.66 -2.71 -6.62
CA LYS A 75 -8.73 -1.85 -7.15
C LYS A 75 -8.72 -1.80 -8.68
N TYR A 76 -7.54 -1.68 -9.30
CA TYR A 76 -7.42 -1.70 -10.75
C TYR A 76 -7.70 -3.09 -11.35
N ILE A 77 -7.28 -4.17 -10.68
CA ILE A 77 -7.57 -5.54 -11.14
C ILE A 77 -9.07 -5.80 -11.20
N GLU A 78 -9.83 -5.42 -10.19
CA GLU A 78 -11.29 -5.63 -10.19
C GLU A 78 -11.97 -4.94 -11.39
N ILE A 79 -11.43 -3.78 -11.84
CA ILE A 79 -11.90 -3.11 -13.06
C ILE A 79 -11.51 -3.91 -14.32
N THR A 80 -10.29 -4.44 -14.39
CA THR A 80 -9.85 -5.23 -15.57
C THR A 80 -10.64 -6.53 -15.73
N LYS A 81 -11.23 -7.07 -14.65
CA LYS A 81 -12.09 -8.26 -14.73
C LYS A 81 -13.43 -7.97 -15.40
N THR A 82 -13.91 -6.72 -15.34
CA THR A 82 -15.22 -6.33 -15.86
C THR A 82 -15.14 -5.65 -17.24
N ILE A 83 -14.02 -5.00 -17.56
CA ILE A 83 -13.83 -4.28 -18.82
C ILE A 83 -12.82 -5.02 -19.70
N LYS A 84 -13.26 -5.49 -20.88
CA LYS A 84 -12.40 -6.20 -21.85
C LYS A 84 -11.51 -5.25 -22.68
N THR A 85 -11.92 -4.00 -22.86
CA THR A 85 -11.13 -3.01 -23.60
C THR A 85 -9.97 -2.50 -22.75
N PRO A 86 -8.71 -2.58 -23.25
CA PRO A 86 -7.57 -2.02 -22.54
C PRO A 86 -7.75 -0.52 -22.26
N GLY A 87 -7.40 -0.10 -21.04
CA GLY A 87 -7.60 1.27 -20.57
C GLY A 87 -6.71 1.62 -19.38
N ILE A 88 -7.04 2.67 -18.64
CA ILE A 88 -6.24 3.16 -17.51
C ILE A 88 -5.98 2.07 -16.45
N ALA A 89 -6.99 1.28 -16.10
CA ALA A 89 -6.84 0.19 -15.14
C ALA A 89 -5.78 -0.85 -15.60
N HIS A 90 -5.78 -1.23 -16.88
CA HIS A 90 -4.81 -2.15 -17.44
C HIS A 90 -3.39 -1.57 -17.42
N LYS A 91 -3.23 -0.29 -17.77
CA LYS A 91 -1.96 0.43 -17.67
C LYS A 91 -1.44 0.43 -16.23
N MET A 92 -2.30 0.74 -15.27
CA MET A 92 -1.95 0.75 -13.85
C MET A 92 -1.52 -0.63 -13.33
N VAL A 93 -2.24 -1.70 -13.68
CA VAL A 93 -1.82 -3.07 -13.33
C VAL A 93 -0.46 -3.42 -13.91
N LYS A 94 -0.18 -2.99 -15.15
CA LYS A 94 1.12 -3.18 -15.82
C LYS A 94 2.24 -2.43 -15.10
N TYR A 95 2.08 -1.13 -14.81
CA TYR A 95 3.10 -0.33 -14.15
C TYR A 95 3.39 -0.83 -12.73
N ILE A 96 2.36 -1.11 -11.92
CA ILE A 96 2.57 -1.67 -10.58
C ILE A 96 3.22 -3.06 -10.67
N GLY A 97 2.89 -3.84 -11.70
CA GLY A 97 3.55 -5.10 -11.99
C GLY A 97 5.06 -4.95 -12.26
N GLN A 98 5.49 -3.84 -12.88
CA GLN A 98 6.91 -3.55 -13.07
C GLN A 98 7.61 -3.22 -11.74
N LEU A 99 6.96 -2.49 -10.82
CA LEU A 99 7.49 -2.28 -9.47
C LEU A 99 7.75 -3.62 -8.76
N TYR A 100 6.82 -4.57 -8.87
CA TYR A 100 7.01 -5.91 -8.29
C TYR A 100 8.11 -6.73 -8.96
N LYS A 101 8.38 -6.49 -10.24
CA LYS A 101 9.53 -7.13 -10.92
C LYS A 101 10.85 -6.63 -10.38
N ILE A 102 10.96 -5.34 -10.05
CA ILE A 102 12.16 -4.77 -9.42
C ILE A 102 12.40 -5.40 -8.05
N GLU A 103 11.36 -5.53 -7.22
CA GLU A 103 11.47 -6.23 -5.93
C GLU A 103 11.88 -7.68 -6.09
N ARG A 104 11.34 -8.37 -7.09
CA ARG A 104 11.72 -9.76 -7.40
C ARG A 104 13.17 -9.85 -7.84
N GLU A 105 13.63 -8.94 -8.69
CA GLU A 105 15.02 -8.88 -9.14
C GLU A 105 15.98 -8.70 -7.96
N ALA A 106 15.67 -7.81 -7.02
CA ALA A 106 16.48 -7.61 -5.82
C ALA A 106 16.58 -8.90 -4.97
N LEU A 107 15.45 -9.61 -4.82
CA LEU A 107 15.39 -10.87 -4.09
C LEU A 107 16.16 -11.99 -4.78
N ASP A 108 15.96 -12.17 -6.08
CA ASP A 108 16.60 -13.24 -6.87
C ASP A 108 18.12 -13.07 -6.88
N LYS A 109 18.60 -11.82 -6.90
CA LYS A 109 20.02 -11.47 -6.80
C LYS A 109 20.57 -11.44 -5.38
N LYS A 110 19.71 -11.62 -4.36
CA LYS A 110 20.06 -11.53 -2.93
C LYS A 110 20.79 -10.23 -2.58
N LEU A 111 20.33 -9.11 -3.15
CA LEU A 111 20.92 -7.80 -2.91
C LEU A 111 20.79 -7.41 -1.43
N ASP A 112 21.80 -6.74 -0.91
CA ASP A 112 21.72 -6.15 0.42
C ASP A 112 20.74 -4.94 0.45
N PRO A 113 20.39 -4.39 1.63
CA PRO A 113 19.48 -3.25 1.72
C PRO A 113 19.93 -1.99 0.95
N GLY A 114 21.23 -1.72 0.90
CA GLY A 114 21.81 -0.57 0.20
C GLY A 114 21.78 -0.76 -1.33
N GLU A 115 22.10 -1.95 -1.80
CA GLU A 115 21.99 -2.33 -3.22
C GLU A 115 20.53 -2.34 -3.68
N THR A 116 19.63 -2.89 -2.88
CA THR A 116 18.18 -2.88 -3.13
C THR A 116 17.68 -1.44 -3.24
N LYS A 117 18.13 -0.55 -2.35
CA LYS A 117 17.79 0.89 -2.43
C LYS A 117 18.26 1.50 -3.76
N LYS A 118 19.52 1.28 -4.15
CA LYS A 118 20.04 1.80 -5.44
C LYS A 118 19.27 1.26 -6.64
N LEU A 119 18.88 -0.02 -6.62
CA LEU A 119 18.07 -0.62 -7.69
C LEU A 119 16.69 0.05 -7.78
N ARG A 120 16.03 0.27 -6.64
CA ARG A 120 14.75 0.99 -6.56
C ARG A 120 14.87 2.43 -7.06
N GLU A 121 15.86 3.17 -6.59
CA GLU A 121 16.08 4.57 -7.02
C GLU A 121 16.28 4.66 -8.53
N LYS A 122 17.07 3.75 -9.12
CA LYS A 122 17.32 3.74 -10.56
C LYS A 122 16.11 3.33 -11.40
N ASN A 123 15.38 2.29 -10.97
CA ASN A 123 14.39 1.63 -11.82
C ASN A 123 12.93 1.91 -11.43
N ALA A 124 12.63 2.09 -10.15
CA ALA A 124 11.27 2.30 -9.66
C ALA A 124 10.83 3.76 -9.76
N VAL A 125 11.74 4.71 -9.50
CA VAL A 125 11.42 6.16 -9.54
C VAL A 125 10.85 6.60 -10.89
N PRO A 126 11.45 6.26 -12.05
CA PRO A 126 10.87 6.64 -13.35
C PRO A 126 9.47 6.05 -13.58
N ILE A 127 9.20 4.85 -13.06
CA ILE A 127 7.89 4.21 -13.18
C ILE A 127 6.86 4.95 -12.31
N LEU A 128 7.26 5.35 -11.10
CA LEU A 128 6.41 6.15 -10.20
C LEU A 128 6.07 7.51 -10.82
N GLU A 129 7.02 8.16 -11.51
CA GLU A 129 6.77 9.41 -12.23
C GLU A 129 5.75 9.22 -13.36
N VAL A 130 5.89 8.16 -14.16
CA VAL A 130 4.93 7.82 -15.22
C VAL A 130 3.55 7.53 -14.64
N ILE A 131 3.47 6.77 -13.54
CA ILE A 131 2.20 6.54 -12.84
C ILE A 131 1.60 7.86 -12.37
N LYS A 132 2.39 8.73 -11.72
CA LYS A 132 1.89 10.00 -11.17
C LYS A 132 1.32 10.88 -12.26
N LYS A 133 2.08 11.06 -13.33
CA LYS A 133 1.68 11.84 -14.50
C LYS A 133 0.37 11.30 -15.09
N LEU A 134 0.29 9.99 -15.32
CA LEU A 134 -0.93 9.37 -15.84
C LEU A 134 -2.13 9.62 -14.94
N LEU A 135 -1.98 9.46 -13.62
CA LEU A 135 -3.07 9.67 -12.67
C LEU A 135 -3.51 11.13 -12.61
N ASP A 136 -2.57 12.08 -12.65
CA ASP A 136 -2.87 13.51 -12.67
C ASP A 136 -3.56 13.95 -13.95
N GLU A 137 -3.20 13.38 -15.10
CA GLU A 137 -3.84 13.67 -16.39
C GLU A 137 -5.30 13.20 -16.45
N VAL A 138 -5.63 12.09 -15.78
CA VAL A 138 -6.96 11.48 -15.90
C VAL A 138 -7.91 11.83 -14.75
N LYS A 139 -7.40 12.33 -13.62
CA LYS A 139 -8.22 12.54 -12.41
C LYS A 139 -9.40 13.50 -12.65
N ASP A 140 -9.21 14.53 -13.47
CA ASP A 140 -10.21 15.58 -13.71
C ASP A 140 -11.22 15.15 -14.78
N ALA A 141 -10.84 14.19 -15.64
CA ALA A 141 -11.70 13.65 -16.70
C ALA A 141 -12.56 12.45 -16.24
N ILE A 142 -12.34 11.93 -15.04
CA ILE A 142 -13.04 10.74 -14.53
C ILE A 142 -13.99 11.13 -13.39
N PRO A 143 -15.29 10.75 -13.44
CA PRO A 143 -16.20 10.96 -12.32
C PRO A 143 -15.67 10.31 -11.03
N PRO A 144 -15.50 11.07 -9.92
CA PRO A 144 -14.86 10.56 -8.70
C PRO A 144 -15.55 9.32 -8.10
N GLN A 145 -16.86 9.22 -8.28
CA GLN A 145 -17.67 8.11 -7.76
C GLN A 145 -17.69 6.86 -8.65
N SER A 146 -17.17 6.96 -9.88
CA SER A 146 -17.01 5.77 -10.74
C SER A 146 -16.01 4.78 -10.13
N ILE A 147 -16.07 3.52 -10.54
CA ILE A 147 -15.15 2.48 -10.02
C ILE A 147 -13.69 2.88 -10.32
N LEU A 148 -13.42 3.43 -11.51
CA LEU A 148 -12.11 3.94 -11.87
C LEU A 148 -11.75 5.20 -11.07
N GLY A 149 -12.68 6.14 -10.88
CA GLY A 149 -12.48 7.34 -10.07
C GLY A 149 -12.10 7.01 -8.63
N LYS A 150 -12.76 6.02 -8.01
CA LYS A 150 -12.41 5.53 -6.68
C LYS A 150 -11.02 4.88 -6.62
N ALA A 151 -10.60 4.17 -7.67
CA ALA A 151 -9.27 3.56 -7.74
C ALA A 151 -8.16 4.62 -7.91
N VAL A 152 -8.37 5.59 -8.80
CA VAL A 152 -7.49 6.74 -9.02
C VAL A 152 -7.39 7.59 -7.76
N GLY A 153 -8.53 7.96 -7.17
CA GLY A 153 -8.60 8.73 -5.93
C GLY A 153 -7.91 8.04 -4.77
N TYR A 154 -8.10 6.74 -4.58
CA TYR A 154 -7.36 5.99 -3.57
C TYR A 154 -5.84 6.08 -3.78
N THR A 155 -5.36 5.90 -5.01
CA THR A 155 -3.92 5.91 -5.27
C THR A 155 -3.33 7.31 -5.09
N LEU A 156 -4.04 8.35 -5.53
CA LEU A 156 -3.60 9.75 -5.37
C LEU A 156 -3.65 10.23 -3.92
N ASN A 157 -4.69 9.90 -3.17
CA ASN A 157 -4.81 10.26 -1.75
C ASN A 157 -3.70 9.63 -0.91
N ASN A 158 -3.19 8.47 -1.34
CA ASN A 158 -2.12 7.75 -0.67
C ASN A 158 -0.75 7.91 -1.34
N TRP A 159 -0.61 8.85 -2.28
CA TRP A 159 0.57 8.97 -3.13
C TRP A 159 1.87 9.17 -2.33
N GLN A 160 1.82 9.96 -1.25
CA GLN A 160 3.00 10.22 -0.42
C GLN A 160 3.52 8.96 0.26
N GLY A 161 2.65 8.02 0.63
CA GLY A 161 3.02 6.71 1.15
C GLY A 161 3.41 5.73 0.03
N CYS A 162 2.81 5.84 -1.15
CA CYS A 162 3.09 4.96 -2.30
C CYS A 162 4.47 5.20 -2.93
N LYS A 163 4.98 6.44 -2.85
CA LYS A 163 6.27 6.83 -3.45
C LYS A 163 7.50 6.61 -2.53
N ARG A 164 7.29 6.04 -1.34
CA ARG A 164 8.36 5.78 -0.37
C ARG A 164 9.22 4.57 -0.76
#